data_AF-A0A932G4S9-F1
#
_entry.id   AF-A0A932G4S9-F1
#
_cell.length_a   1.000
_cell.length_b   1.000
_cell.length_c   1.000
_cell.angle_alpha   90.00
_cell.angle_beta   90.00
_cell.angle_gamma   90.00
#
_symmetry.space_group_name_H-M   'P 1'
#
loop_
_entity.id
_entity.type
_entity.pdbx_description
1 polymer ?
#
loop_
_entity_poly.entity_id
_entity_poly.type
_entity_poly.pdbx_seq_one_letter_code
_entity_poly.pdbx_strand_id
1 'polypeptide(L)'
;MNSSSVVLGVDDSLLESAARCLNAASVRALGELQLEPAAQARLDALAQKANEAQLTSEEAHEYDRFIELGDIVATLRLKAERQLTAAPEE
;
A
#
# COMPACT_ATOMS: atom_id res chain seq x y z
N MET A 1 -17.05 8.23 -17.79
CA MET A 1 -16.42 7.06 -17.17
C MET A 1 -15.84 7.51 -15.84
N ASN A 2 -16.45 7.13 -14.73
CA ASN A 2 -15.91 7.50 -13.41
C ASN A 2 -14.70 6.61 -13.18
N SER A 3 -13.50 7.21 -13.24
CA SER A 3 -12.31 6.58 -12.70
C SER A 3 -12.59 6.30 -11.23
N SER A 4 -12.85 5.04 -10.89
CA SER A 4 -12.88 4.58 -9.50
C SER A 4 -11.48 4.81 -8.95
N SER A 5 -11.24 6.01 -8.43
CA SER A 5 -10.18 6.20 -7.45
C SER A 5 -10.60 5.31 -6.29
N VAL A 6 -9.83 4.26 -6.02
CA VAL A 6 -9.87 3.62 -4.71
C VAL A 6 -9.75 4.78 -3.72
N VAL A 7 -10.78 4.99 -2.90
CA VAL A 7 -10.71 5.98 -1.83
C VAL A 7 -9.84 5.32 -0.78
N LEU A 8 -8.53 5.54 -0.89
CA LEU A 8 -7.61 5.21 0.19
C LEU A 8 -8.12 5.91 1.45
N GLY A 9 -7.98 5.28 2.62
CA GLY A 9 -8.30 5.93 3.90
C GLY A 9 -7.40 7.14 4.23
N VAL A 10 -6.67 7.67 3.26
CA VAL A 10 -5.71 8.77 3.38
C VAL A 10 -5.85 9.73 2.21
N ASP A 11 -5.58 11.01 2.47
CA ASP A 11 -5.62 12.08 1.48
C ASP A 11 -4.48 11.95 0.45
N ASP A 12 -4.81 12.06 -0.84
CA ASP A 12 -3.84 11.91 -1.94
C ASP A 12 -2.74 13.00 -1.92
N SER A 13 -3.07 14.21 -1.47
CA SER A 13 -2.10 15.31 -1.39
C SER A 13 -1.06 15.09 -0.29
N LEU A 14 -1.43 14.34 0.76
CA LEU A 14 -0.49 13.92 1.80
C LEU A 14 0.51 12.90 1.22
N LEU A 15 0.04 11.93 0.44
CA LEU A 15 0.92 10.97 -0.24
C LEU A 15 1.84 11.64 -1.26
N GLU A 16 1.34 12.65 -1.97
CA GLU A 16 2.15 13.46 -2.89
C GLU A 16 3.26 14.23 -2.15
N SER A 17 2.93 14.77 -0.99
CA SER A 17 3.90 15.48 -0.14
C SER A 17 4.93 14.52 0.46
N ALA A 18 4.51 13.33 0.91
CA ALA A 18 5.41 12.29 1.41
C ALA A 18 6.35 11.79 0.31
N ALA A 19 5.86 11.59 -0.92
CA ALA A 19 6.67 11.15 -2.06
C ALA A 19 7.85 12.10 -2.34
N ARG A 20 7.65 13.42 -2.21
CA ARG A 20 8.70 14.44 -2.41
C ARG A 20 9.86 14.36 -1.42
N CYS A 21 9.64 13.72 -0.28
CA CYS A 21 10.67 13.53 0.74
C CYS A 21 11.57 12.32 0.48
N LEU A 22 11.22 11.46 -0.49
CA LEU A 22 11.92 10.19 -0.74
C LEU A 22 12.97 10.36 -1.84
N ASN A 23 14.16 9.81 -1.60
CA ASN A 23 15.22 9.72 -2.62
C ASN A 23 15.18 8.37 -3.34
N ALA A 24 16.00 8.22 -4.39
CA ALA A 24 16.06 6.99 -5.18
C ALA A 24 16.41 5.72 -4.38
N ALA A 25 17.19 5.83 -3.30
CA ALA A 25 17.48 4.68 -2.43
C ALA A 25 16.25 4.27 -1.61
N SER A 26 15.54 5.24 -1.02
CA SER A 26 14.31 4.99 -0.27
C SER A 26 13.19 4.45 -1.16
N VAL A 27 13.04 4.93 -2.40
CA VAL A 27 12.03 4.41 -3.34
C VAL A 27 12.32 2.96 -3.74
N ARG A 28 13.59 2.59 -3.95
CA ARG A 28 13.98 1.19 -4.17
C ARG A 28 13.65 0.33 -2.94
N ALA A 29 13.99 0.79 -1.75
CA ALA A 29 13.69 0.08 -0.51
C ALA A 29 12.17 -0.10 -0.29
N LEU A 30 11.33 0.89 -0.65
CA LEU A 30 9.87 0.76 -0.62
C LEU A 30 9.37 -0.39 -1.51
N GLY A 31 10.02 -0.64 -2.65
CA GLY A 31 9.68 -1.73 -3.54
C GLY A 31 10.06 -3.13 -3.03
N GLU A 32 10.93 -3.19 -2.03
CA GLU A 32 11.40 -4.41 -1.38
C GLU A 32 10.74 -4.66 -0.03
N LEU A 33 9.82 -3.79 0.41
CA LEU A 33 9.10 -3.97 1.65
C LEU A 33 8.33 -5.28 1.65
N GLN A 34 8.52 -6.04 2.71
CA GLN A 34 7.81 -7.28 2.99
C GLN A 34 7.21 -7.18 4.37
N LEU A 35 6.07 -7.85 4.56
CA LEU A 35 5.53 -8.04 5.90
C LEU A 35 6.47 -8.94 6.69
N GLU A 36 6.57 -8.66 7.99
CA GLU A 36 7.22 -9.58 8.92
C GLU A 36 6.56 -10.98 8.83
N PRO A 37 7.31 -12.08 8.99
CA PRO A 37 6.80 -13.43 8.74
C PRO A 37 5.50 -13.76 9.49
N ALA A 38 5.33 -13.27 10.71
CA ALA A 38 4.12 -13.46 11.49
C ALA A 38 2.91 -12.70 10.91
N ALA A 39 3.13 -11.47 10.42
CA ALA A 39 2.08 -10.68 9.78
C ALA A 39 1.69 -11.27 8.41
N GLN A 40 2.67 -11.76 7.63
CA GLN A 40 2.39 -12.46 6.38
C GLN A 40 1.56 -13.73 6.62
N ALA A 41 1.96 -14.58 7.57
CA ALA A 41 1.20 -15.79 7.90
C ALA A 41 -0.23 -15.48 8.38
N ARG A 42 -0.42 -14.38 9.13
CA ARG A 42 -1.74 -13.91 9.55
C ARG A 42 -2.58 -13.46 8.35
N LEU A 43 -2.00 -12.68 7.44
CA LEU A 43 -2.66 -12.25 6.21
C LEU A 43 -3.07 -13.45 5.35
N ASP A 44 -2.21 -14.44 5.19
CA ASP A 44 -2.48 -15.65 4.40
C ASP A 44 -3.65 -16.45 5.01
N ALA A 45 -3.69 -16.60 6.34
CA ALA A 45 -4.78 -17.27 7.03
C ALA A 45 -6.12 -16.52 6.87
N LEU A 46 -6.10 -15.18 6.96
CA LEU A 46 -7.28 -14.34 6.73
C LEU A 46 -7.75 -14.46 5.28
N ALA A 47 -6.84 -14.42 4.31
CA ALA A 47 -7.16 -14.60 2.89
C ALA A 47 -7.79 -15.98 2.61
N GLN A 48 -7.28 -17.04 3.24
CA GLN A 48 -7.88 -18.38 3.13
C GLN A 48 -9.31 -18.37 3.67
N LYS A 49 -9.54 -17.83 4.88
CA LYS A 49 -10.89 -17.72 5.46
C LYS A 49 -11.82 -16.87 4.62
N ALA A 50 -11.32 -15.80 4.00
CA ALA A 50 -12.09 -14.93 3.11
C ALA A 50 -12.62 -15.73 1.90
N ASN A 51 -11.76 -16.54 1.28
CA ASN A 51 -12.14 -17.40 0.15
C ASN A 51 -13.20 -18.44 0.54
N GLU A 52 -13.20 -18.88 1.78
CA GLU A 52 -14.18 -19.83 2.33
C GLU A 52 -15.43 -19.13 2.89
N ALA A 53 -15.52 -17.80 2.84
CA ALA A 53 -16.56 -16.98 3.46
C ALA A 53 -16.74 -17.23 4.97
N GLN A 54 -15.63 -17.49 5.67
CA GLN A 54 -15.58 -17.83 7.09
C GLN A 54 -15.00 -16.72 7.99
N LEU A 55 -14.71 -15.54 7.44
CA LEU A 55 -14.24 -14.42 8.25
C LEU A 55 -15.31 -14.00 9.26
N THR A 56 -14.90 -13.89 10.52
CA THR A 56 -15.69 -13.14 11.49
C THR A 56 -15.64 -11.63 11.18
N SER A 57 -16.55 -10.83 11.72
CA SER A 57 -16.53 -9.37 11.52
C SER A 57 -15.22 -8.71 11.98
N GLU A 58 -14.62 -9.22 13.06
CA GLU A 58 -13.33 -8.73 13.55
C GLU A 58 -12.19 -9.10 12.60
N GLU A 59 -12.19 -10.33 12.08
CA GLU A 59 -11.20 -10.80 11.11
C GLU A 59 -11.33 -10.10 9.76
N ALA A 60 -12.55 -9.78 9.32
CA ALA A 60 -12.79 -8.99 8.12
C ALA A 60 -12.19 -7.58 8.27
N HIS A 61 -12.44 -6.93 9.40
CA HIS A 61 -11.86 -5.61 9.68
C HIS A 61 -10.32 -5.66 9.77
N GLU A 62 -9.75 -6.73 10.33
CA GLU A 62 -8.29 -6.92 10.32
C GLU A 62 -7.75 -7.11 8.89
N TYR A 63 -8.43 -7.93 8.08
CA TYR A 63 -8.06 -8.20 6.69
C TYR A 63 -8.14 -6.93 5.82
N ASP A 64 -9.20 -6.14 5.98
CA ASP A 64 -9.39 -4.86 5.29
C ASP A 64 -8.25 -3.89 5.61
N ARG A 65 -7.79 -3.84 6.87
CA ARG A 65 -6.64 -2.99 7.27
C ARG A 65 -5.33 -3.39 6.58
N PHE A 66 -5.11 -4.69 6.36
CA PHE A 66 -3.94 -5.14 5.59
C PHE A 66 -4.02 -4.66 4.14
N ILE A 67 -5.20 -4.75 3.51
CA ILE A 67 -5.44 -4.29 2.14
C ILE A 67 -5.25 -2.78 2.05
N GLU A 68 -5.89 -2.01 2.94
CA GLU A 68 -5.78 -0.55 2.97
C GLU A 68 -4.33 -0.09 3.12
N LEU A 69 -3.56 -0.72 4.02
CA LEU A 69 -2.14 -0.39 4.19
C LEU A 69 -1.32 -0.73 2.94
N GLY A 70 -1.60 -1.89 2.32
CA GLY A 70 -0.97 -2.29 1.05
C GLY A 70 -1.20 -1.27 -0.05
N ASP A 71 -2.44 -0.81 -0.22
CA ASP A 71 -2.80 0.18 -1.22
C ASP A 71 -2.14 1.55 -0.98
N ILE A 72 -2.02 1.97 0.29
CA ILE A 72 -1.31 3.20 0.67
C ILE A 72 0.17 3.11 0.30
N VAL A 73 0.84 2.00 0.66
CA VAL A 73 2.27 1.80 0.36
C VAL A 73 2.51 1.73 -1.15
N ALA A 74 1.66 1.01 -1.88
CA ALA A 74 1.75 0.90 -3.33
C ALA A 74 1.57 2.27 -4.01
N THR A 75 0.60 3.07 -3.55
CA THR A 75 0.33 4.41 -4.09
C THR A 75 1.48 5.36 -3.81
N LEU A 76 2.02 5.36 -2.58
CA LEU A 76 3.19 6.16 -2.22
C LEU A 76 4.38 5.83 -3.12
N ARG A 77 4.66 4.53 -3.33
CA ARG A 77 5.75 4.07 -4.20
C ARG A 77 5.57 4.58 -5.63
N LEU A 78 4.38 4.42 -6.21
CA LEU A 78 4.09 4.87 -7.58
C LEU A 78 4.28 6.38 -7.76
N LYS A 79 3.87 7.18 -6.76
CA LYS A 79 4.08 8.63 -6.79
C LYS A 79 5.57 8.98 -6.70
N ALA A 80 6.31 8.30 -5.83
CA ALA A 80 7.74 8.55 -5.67
C ALA A 80 8.55 8.13 -6.91
N GLU A 81 8.23 6.99 -7.53
CA GLU A 81 8.83 6.56 -8.80
C GLU A 81 8.60 7.57 -9.93
N ARG A 82 7.38 8.13 -10.02
CA ARG A 82 7.06 9.18 -11.01
C ARG A 82 7.89 10.44 -10.81
N GLN A 83 8.08 10.89 -9.57
CA GLN A 83 8.86 12.09 -9.29
C GLN A 83 10.34 11.92 -9.66
N LEU A 84 10.93 10.75 -9.38
CA LEU A 84 12.31 10.46 -9.76
C LEU A 84 12.50 10.34 -11.28
N THR A 85 11.48 9.88 -12.00
CA THR A 85 11.51 9.81 -13.47
C THR A 85 11.28 11.17 -14.13
N ALA A 86 10.55 12.06 -13.45
CA ALA A 86 10.23 13.40 -13.94
C ALA A 86 11.29 14.46 -13.60
N ALA A 87 12.21 14.18 -12.68
CA ALA A 87 13.34 15.05 -12.37
C ALA A 87 14.40 14.94 -13.48
N PRO A 88 14.69 16.02 -14.24
CA PRO A 88 15.89 16.05 -15.07
C PRO A 88 17.10 16.00 -14.15
N GLU A 89 18.13 15.25 -14.54
CA GLU A 89 19.46 15.36 -13.93
C GLU A 89 19.95 16.81 -14.15
N GLU A 90 20.09 17.59 -13.07
CA GLU A 90 20.76 18.91 -13.08
C GLU A 90 22.28 18.75 -13.10
#